data_AF-A0A2S5A104-F1
#
_entry.id   AF-A0A2S5A104-F1
#
_cell.length_a   1.000
_cell.length_b   1.000
_cell.length_c   1.000
_cell.angle_alpha   90.00
_cell.angle_beta   90.00
_cell.angle_gamma   90.00
#
_symmetry.space_group_name_H-M   'P 1'
#
loop_
_entity.id
_entity.type
_entity.pdbx_description
1 polymer ?
#
loop_
_entity_poly.entity_id
_entity_poly.type
_entity_poly.pdbx_seq_one_letter_code
_entity_poly.pdbx_strand_id
1 'polypeptide(L)'
;MDNLLDKGNKLRFNNFAYGIRELSRHILHNLSPDKEVINCVWYKNDSKKPGQLTRAERVKYAIQKGLPDKFVETFYETEDLFLEVFLVIRCC
;
A
#
# COMPACT_ATOMS: atom_id res chain seq x y z
N MET A 1 -10.33 1.04 24.89
CA MET A 1 -10.37 0.12 23.72
C MET A 1 -11.81 -0.32 23.46
N ASP A 2 -12.78 0.55 23.75
CA ASP A 2 -14.14 0.11 24.08
C ASP A 2 -15.10 0.26 22.90
N ASN A 3 -14.72 1.07 21.90
CA ASN A 3 -15.54 1.33 20.72
C ASN A 3 -15.81 0.08 19.87
N LEU A 4 -14.81 -0.83 19.76
CA LEU A 4 -14.97 -2.08 19.01
C LEU A 4 -15.82 -3.11 19.77
N LEU A 5 -15.71 -3.11 21.10
CA LEU A 5 -16.40 -4.06 21.98
C LEU A 5 -17.86 -3.69 22.23
N ASP A 6 -18.23 -2.42 22.04
CA ASP A 6 -19.60 -1.94 22.15
C ASP A 6 -20.50 -2.58 21.09
N LYS A 7 -21.34 -3.55 21.50
CA LYS A 7 -22.30 -4.25 20.63
C LYS A 7 -23.50 -3.40 20.23
N GLY A 8 -23.79 -2.30 20.94
CA GLY A 8 -24.87 -1.37 20.61
C GLY A 8 -24.48 -0.38 19.51
N ASN A 9 -23.18 -0.12 19.35
CA ASN A 9 -22.66 0.76 18.32
C ASN A 9 -22.58 0.08 16.95
N LYS A 10 -23.52 0.41 16.06
CA LYS A 10 -23.53 -0.07 14.67
C LYS A 10 -22.29 0.33 13.85
N LEU A 11 -21.56 1.38 14.27
CA LEU A 11 -20.39 1.91 13.55
C LEU A 11 -19.05 1.32 14.01
N ARG A 12 -19.04 0.44 15.03
CA ARG A 12 -17.80 -0.11 15.63
C ARG A 12 -16.80 -0.68 14.62
N PHE A 13 -17.28 -1.42 13.62
CA PHE A 13 -16.44 -2.02 12.59
C PHE A 13 -15.94 -0.98 11.58
N ASN A 14 -16.77 0.01 11.26
CA ASN A 14 -16.37 1.11 10.37
C ASN A 14 -15.26 1.96 11.01
N ASN A 15 -15.41 2.27 12.31
CA ASN A 15 -14.40 3.01 13.07
C ASN A 15 -13.08 2.25 13.16
N PHE A 16 -13.15 0.93 13.41
CA PHE A 16 -11.97 0.07 13.42
C PHE A 16 -11.30 0.03 12.04
N ALA A 17 -12.06 -0.22 10.98
CA ALA A 17 -11.55 -0.25 9.61
C ALA A 17 -10.91 1.10 9.21
N TYR A 18 -11.48 2.22 9.65
CA TYR A 18 -10.90 3.54 9.45
C TYR A 18 -9.53 3.67 10.14
N GLY A 19 -9.43 3.23 11.40
CA GLY A 19 -8.16 3.22 12.13
C GLY A 19 -7.09 2.36 11.43
N ILE A 20 -7.45 1.18 10.96
CA ILE A 20 -6.55 0.32 10.18
C ILE A 20 -6.14 0.99 8.87
N ARG A 21 -7.08 1.59 8.13
CA ARG A 21 -6.78 2.30 6.87
C ARG A 21 -5.77 3.43 7.07
N GLU A 22 -5.91 4.19 8.16
CA GLU A 22 -4.98 5.29 8.44
C GLU A 22 -3.61 4.79 8.91
N LEU A 23 -3.57 3.76 9.75
CA LEU A 23 -2.32 3.10 10.12
C LEU A 23 -1.59 2.55 8.88
N SER A 24 -2.29 1.83 8.00
CA SER A 24 -1.71 1.32 6.75
C SER A 24 -1.19 2.44 5.86
N ARG A 25 -1.85 3.62 5.85
CA ARG A 25 -1.36 4.80 5.12
C ARG A 25 -0.02 5.28 5.66
N HIS A 26 0.10 5.40 6.99
CA HIS A 26 1.36 5.81 7.62
C HIS A 26 2.49 4.80 7.38
N ILE A 27 2.20 3.50 7.52
CA ILE A 27 3.17 2.43 7.24
C ILE A 27 3.65 2.54 5.79
N LEU A 28 2.74 2.66 4.83
CA LEU A 28 3.11 2.79 3.42
C LEU A 28 3.92 4.06 3.16
N HIS A 29 3.56 5.19 3.74
CA HIS A 29 4.33 6.43 3.59
C HIS A 29 5.77 6.29 4.10
N ASN A 30 5.97 5.56 5.20
CA ASN A 30 7.29 5.29 5.75
C ASN A 30 8.09 4.32 4.87
N LEU A 31 7.45 3.28 4.31
CA LEU A 31 8.10 2.29 3.47
C LEU A 31 8.39 2.78 2.04
N SER A 32 7.65 3.80 1.60
CA SER A 32 7.71 4.38 0.25
C SER A 32 7.79 5.92 0.29
N PRO A 33 8.93 6.49 0.72
CA PRO A 33 9.11 7.94 0.76
C PRO A 33 8.99 8.54 -0.64
N ASP A 34 8.31 9.69 -0.74
CA ASP A 34 7.89 10.25 -2.04
C ASP A 34 9.04 10.45 -3.02
N LYS A 35 10.17 10.96 -2.51
CA LYS A 35 11.39 11.20 -3.30
C LYS A 35 11.93 9.90 -3.90
N GLU A 36 11.86 8.79 -3.16
CA GLU A 36 12.39 7.51 -3.61
C GLU A 36 11.50 6.88 -4.68
N VAL A 37 10.18 6.97 -4.51
CA VAL A 37 9.22 6.47 -5.51
C VAL A 37 9.33 7.24 -6.82
N ILE A 38 9.40 8.57 -6.75
CA ILE A 38 9.48 9.44 -7.95
C ILE A 38 10.77 9.17 -8.75
N ASN A 39 11.85 8.75 -8.08
CA ASN A 39 13.14 8.44 -8.71
C ASN A 39 13.21 7.02 -9.30
N CYS A 40 12.14 6.24 -9.23
CA CYS A 40 12.14 4.87 -9.77
C CYS A 40 12.05 4.85 -11.29
N VAL A 41 12.77 3.91 -11.91
CA VAL A 41 12.79 3.72 -13.37
C VAL A 41 11.42 3.38 -13.96
N TRP A 42 10.55 2.76 -13.16
CA TRP A 42 9.21 2.33 -13.56
C TRP A 42 8.12 3.37 -13.24
N TYR A 43 8.44 4.47 -12.55
CA TYR A 43 7.46 5.48 -12.14
C TYR A 43 7.00 6.32 -13.33
N LYS A 44 5.68 6.51 -13.48
CA LYS A 44 5.07 7.24 -14.62
C LYS A 44 4.12 8.36 -14.20
N ASN A 45 3.94 8.59 -12.89
CA ASN A 45 2.99 9.56 -12.34
C ASN A 45 1.55 9.37 -12.85
N ASP A 46 0.90 8.30 -12.40
CA ASP A 46 -0.45 7.94 -12.86
C ASP A 46 -1.55 8.88 -12.31
N SER A 47 -1.25 9.66 -11.28
CA SER A 47 -2.24 10.53 -10.61
C SER A 47 -2.62 11.77 -11.44
N LYS A 48 -1.89 12.06 -12.52
CA LYS A 48 -1.98 13.29 -13.35
C LYS A 48 -1.79 14.59 -12.56
N LYS A 49 -1.40 14.51 -11.28
CA LYS A 49 -1.13 15.65 -10.40
C LYS A 49 0.35 15.62 -10.00
N PRO A 50 1.12 16.68 -10.27
CA PRO A 50 2.54 16.72 -9.92
C PRO A 50 2.76 16.43 -8.43
N GLY A 51 3.66 15.50 -8.13
CA GLY A 51 4.06 15.16 -6.76
C GLY A 51 3.04 14.34 -5.95
N GLN A 52 1.90 13.94 -6.53
CA GLN A 52 0.92 13.12 -5.81
C GLN A 52 1.09 11.63 -6.19
N LEU A 53 1.64 10.84 -5.28
CA LEU A 53 1.73 9.39 -5.45
C LEU A 53 0.42 8.71 -5.11
N THR A 54 0.00 7.79 -5.98
CA THR A 54 -1.11 6.89 -5.73
C THR A 54 -0.73 5.83 -4.71
N ARG A 55 -1.74 5.23 -4.05
CA ARG A 55 -1.53 4.09 -3.16
C ARG A 55 -0.90 2.90 -3.89
N ALA A 56 -1.27 2.67 -5.15
CA ALA A 56 -0.71 1.59 -5.96
C ALA A 56 0.80 1.78 -6.22
N GLU A 57 1.23 3.00 -6.56
CA GLU A 57 2.66 3.31 -6.74
C GLU A 57 3.46 3.13 -5.44
N ARG A 58 2.89 3.54 -4.30
CA ARG A 58 3.50 3.32 -2.98
C ARG A 58 3.66 1.85 -2.64
N VAL A 59 2.64 1.05 -2.90
CA VAL A 59 2.70 -0.39 -2.64
C VAL A 59 3.67 -1.07 -3.59
N LYS A 60 3.65 -0.70 -4.88
CA LYS A 60 4.64 -1.16 -5.86
C LYS A 60 6.05 -0.89 -5.33
N TYR A 61 6.36 0.34 -4.91
CA TYR A 61 7.66 0.65 -4.31
C TYR A 61 7.98 -0.17 -3.05
N ALA A 62 7.02 -0.35 -2.15
CA ALA A 62 7.24 -1.14 -0.94
C ALA A 62 7.65 -2.59 -1.25
N ILE A 63 7.17 -3.15 -2.37
CA ILE A 63 7.47 -4.52 -2.81
C ILE A 63 8.75 -4.57 -3.66
N GLN A 64 8.81 -3.82 -4.77
CA GLN A 64 9.90 -3.93 -5.76
C GLN A 64 10.98 -2.86 -5.65
N LYS A 65 10.81 -1.86 -4.78
CA LYS A 65 11.70 -0.70 -4.67
C LYS A 65 11.94 -0.07 -6.05
N GLY A 66 13.18 0.32 -6.37
CA GLY A 66 13.55 0.89 -7.66
C GLY A 66 13.78 -0.13 -8.78
N LEU A 67 13.54 -1.42 -8.57
CA LEU A 67 13.86 -2.46 -9.54
C LEU A 67 12.94 -2.38 -10.78
N PRO A 68 13.47 -2.52 -12.00
CA PRO A 68 12.65 -2.55 -13.21
C PRO A 68 11.70 -3.75 -13.22
N ASP A 69 10.48 -3.57 -13.71
CA ASP A 69 9.44 -4.62 -13.73
C ASP A 69 9.93 -5.96 -14.30
N LYS A 70 10.69 -5.92 -15.42
CA LYS A 70 11.30 -7.11 -16.05
C LYS A 70 12.23 -7.90 -15.14
N PHE A 71 12.92 -7.23 -14.23
CA PHE A 71 13.83 -7.89 -13.28
C PHE A 71 13.02 -8.63 -12.22
N VAL A 72 11.93 -8.02 -11.73
CA VAL A 72 11.11 -8.59 -10.67
C VAL A 72 10.33 -9.82 -11.14
N GLU A 73 9.86 -9.83 -12.39
CA GLU A 73 9.23 -11.00 -13.03
C GLU A 73 10.10 -12.27 -12.93
N THR A 74 11.43 -12.14 -12.94
CA THR A 74 12.35 -13.27 -12.80
C THR A 74 12.44 -13.82 -11.35
N PHE A 75 12.13 -13.01 -10.33
CA PHE A 75 12.19 -13.45 -8.91
C PHE A 75 10.89 -14.12 -8.45
N TYR A 76 9.75 -13.70 -8.99
CA TYR A 76 8.43 -14.21 -8.56
C TYR A 76 8.18 -15.69 -8.89
N GLU A 77 9.01 -16.31 -9.72
CA GLU A 77 8.97 -17.76 -9.94
C GLU A 77 9.37 -18.58 -8.69
N THR A 78 9.88 -17.94 -7.62
CA THR A 78 10.48 -18.63 -6.47
C THR A 78 9.78 -18.44 -5.13
N GLU A 79 8.96 -17.40 -4.91
CA GLU A 79 8.26 -17.20 -3.63
C GLU A 79 6.86 -16.53 -3.78
N ASP A 80 5.82 -17.23 -3.30
CA ASP A 80 4.39 -16.86 -3.31
C ASP A 80 4.02 -15.70 -2.32
N LEU A 81 4.85 -14.66 -2.20
CA LEU A 81 4.58 -13.50 -1.33
C LEU A 81 3.54 -12.52 -1.89
N PHE A 82 3.08 -12.73 -3.13
CA PHE A 82 2.18 -11.81 -3.82
C PHE A 82 0.75 -11.82 -3.24
N LEU A 83 0.28 -12.96 -2.70
CA LEU A 83 -1.11 -13.11 -2.26
C LEU A 83 -1.42 -12.30 -0.99
N GLU A 84 -0.50 -12.20 -0.03
CA GLU A 84 -0.77 -11.50 1.24
C GLU A 84 -0.79 -9.99 1.08
N VAL A 85 0.09 -9.43 0.24
CA VAL A 85 0.15 -7.98 0.04
C VAL A 85 -0.98 -7.51 -0.88
N PHE A 86 -1.31 -8.24 -1.96
CA PHE A 86 -2.42 -7.85 -2.85
C PHE A 86 -3.81 -7.94 -2.19
N LEU A 87 -4.03 -8.87 -1.26
CA LEU A 87 -5.29 -8.94 -0.51
C LEU A 87 -5.51 -7.65 0.31
N VAL A 88 -4.45 -7.14 0.93
CA VAL A 88 -4.48 -5.87 1.67
C VAL A 88 -4.67 -4.67 0.72
N ILE A 89 -4.20 -4.77 -0.54
CA ILE A 89 -4.40 -3.73 -1.55
C ILE A 89 -5.85 -3.67 -2.03
N ARG A 90 -6.49 -4.81 -2.35
CA ARG A 90 -7.86 -4.83 -2.93
C ARG A 90 -9.00 -4.71 -1.92
N CYS A 91 -8.77 -4.97 -0.63
CA CYS A 91 -9.81 -4.92 0.40
C CYS A 91 -10.02 -3.54 1.07
N CYS A 92 -9.53 -2.45 0.49
CA CYS A 92 -9.70 -1.08 1.02
C CYS A 92 -10.17 -0.09 -0.04
#